data_AF-W9H821-F1
#
_entry.id   AF-W9H821-F1
#
_cell.length_a   1.000
_cell.length_b   1.000
_cell.length_c   1.000
_cell.angle_alpha   90.00
_cell.angle_beta   90.00
_cell.angle_gamma   90.00
#
_symmetry.space_group_name_H-M   'P 1'
#
loop_
_entity.id
_entity.type
_entity.pdbx_description
1 polymer ?
#
loop_
_entity_poly.entity_id
_entity_poly.type
_entity_poly.pdbx_seq_one_letter_code
_entity_poly.pdbx_strand_id
1 'polypeptide(L)'
;MIVKHHAIMAAGFGLVPVPFVDLAAVVGVQINMLQELSKLYEVPFSQQRSRSIVASLIGGGLPFAASAMPIVGSILKLVPVVGSVLGGVVMPGLSTATTIALGRLFTKHFESGGTMIDINIEKMRAMFRTEVDQAKAEASEVEAEAKAYKADVVNSEKVAVSA
;
A
#
# COMPACT_ATOMS: atom_id res chain seq x y z
N MET A 1 14.90 -6.17 1.92
CA MET A 1 14.80 -4.77 1.43
C MET A 1 13.61 -4.51 0.50
N ILE A 2 13.11 -5.50 -0.27
CA ILE A 2 12.00 -5.34 -1.23
C ILE A 2 10.74 -4.68 -0.60
N VAL A 3 10.28 -5.21 0.54
CA VAL A 3 9.06 -4.71 1.22
C VAL A 3 9.20 -3.27 1.72
N LYS A 4 10.33 -2.92 2.36
CA LYS A 4 10.58 -1.55 2.86
C LYS A 4 10.62 -0.53 1.72
N HIS A 5 11.29 -0.87 0.61
CA HIS A 5 11.37 0.02 -0.55
C HIS A 5 10.00 0.30 -1.16
N HIS A 6 9.18 -0.74 -1.37
CA HIS A 6 7.84 -0.58 -1.91
C HIS A 6 6.91 0.14 -0.93
N ALA A 7 7.08 -0.02 0.38
CA ALA A 7 6.32 0.71 1.38
C ALA A 7 6.60 2.22 1.30
N ILE A 8 7.87 2.64 1.13
CA ILE A 8 8.25 4.05 0.92
C ILE A 8 7.62 4.60 -0.37
N MET A 9 7.67 3.84 -1.47
CA MET A 9 7.03 4.26 -2.74
C MET A 9 5.52 4.39 -2.60
N ALA A 10 4.86 3.43 -1.95
CA ALA A 10 3.42 3.41 -1.74
C ALA A 10 2.95 4.59 -0.87
N ALA A 11 3.75 4.97 0.14
CA ALA A 11 3.52 6.18 0.93
C ALA A 11 3.63 7.45 0.07
N GLY A 12 4.62 7.52 -0.84
CA GLY A 12 4.79 8.62 -1.77
C GLY A 12 3.59 8.82 -2.70
N PHE A 13 3.06 7.75 -3.29
CA PHE A 13 1.86 7.83 -4.14
C PHE A 13 0.59 8.18 -3.34
N GLY A 14 0.47 7.74 -2.09
CA GLY A 14 -0.64 8.09 -1.20
C GLY A 14 -0.73 9.59 -0.83
N LEU A 15 0.29 10.38 -1.18
CA LEU A 15 0.33 11.83 -0.97
C LEU A 15 -0.04 12.65 -2.23
N VAL A 16 -0.28 12.00 -3.38
CA VAL A 16 -0.70 12.72 -4.61
C VAL A 16 -2.19 13.09 -4.42
N PRO A 17 -2.66 14.29 -4.80
CA PRO A 17 -4.04 14.71 -4.54
C PRO A 17 -4.97 14.42 -5.73
N VAL A 18 -4.90 13.22 -6.33
CA VAL A 18 -5.73 12.84 -7.49
C VAL A 18 -6.60 11.63 -7.15
N PRO A 19 -7.89 11.85 -6.82
CA PRO A 19 -8.82 10.78 -6.44
C PRO A 19 -8.78 9.61 -7.42
N PHE A 20 -8.77 8.39 -6.89
CA PHE A 20 -8.67 7.10 -7.62
C PHE A 20 -7.31 6.80 -8.28
N VAL A 21 -6.59 7.80 -8.80
CA VAL A 21 -5.26 7.59 -9.40
C VAL A 21 -4.25 7.16 -8.34
N ASP A 22 -4.30 7.78 -7.16
CA ASP A 22 -3.39 7.47 -6.06
C ASP A 22 -3.57 6.02 -5.57
N LEU A 23 -4.83 5.57 -5.51
CA LEU A 23 -5.17 4.20 -5.14
C LEU A 23 -4.69 3.19 -6.20
N ALA A 24 -4.90 3.48 -7.48
CA ALA A 24 -4.41 2.64 -8.57
C ALA A 24 -2.88 2.54 -8.58
N ALA A 25 -2.18 3.65 -8.30
CA ALA A 25 -0.73 3.69 -8.18
C ALA A 25 -0.23 2.84 -7.00
N VAL A 26 -0.86 2.95 -5.82
CA VAL A 26 -0.54 2.11 -4.64
C VAL A 26 -0.74 0.62 -4.94
N VAL A 27 -1.87 0.26 -5.56
CA VAL A 27 -2.12 -1.12 -5.98
C VAL A 27 -1.08 -1.60 -7.00
N GLY A 28 -0.67 -0.73 -7.92
CA GLY A 28 0.42 -1.00 -8.85
C GLY A 28 1.74 -1.32 -8.15
N VAL A 29 2.13 -0.51 -7.16
CA VAL A 29 3.32 -0.74 -6.32
C VAL A 29 3.23 -2.07 -5.58
N GLN A 30 2.08 -2.38 -4.97
CA GLN A 30 1.88 -3.64 -4.26
C GLN A 30 2.00 -4.86 -5.19
N ILE A 31 1.47 -4.78 -6.41
CA ILE A 31 1.59 -5.87 -7.40
C ILE A 31 3.04 -6.05 -7.85
N ASN A 32 3.77 -4.95 -8.08
CA ASN A 32 5.17 -5.01 -8.46
C ASN A 32 6.04 -5.60 -7.33
N MET A 33 5.76 -5.25 -6.08
CA MET A 33 6.38 -5.89 -4.91
C MET A 33 6.19 -7.41 -4.91
N LEU A 34 4.95 -7.87 -5.16
CA LEU A 34 4.67 -9.31 -5.24
C LEU A 34 5.40 -9.98 -6.41
N GLN A 35 5.58 -9.28 -7.54
CA GLN A 35 6.36 -9.79 -8.66
C GLN A 35 7.83 -9.98 -8.29
N GLU A 36 8.43 -9.02 -7.58
CA GLU A 36 9.81 -9.14 -7.11
C GLU A 36 9.96 -10.25 -6.06
N LEU A 37 9.03 -10.38 -5.12
CA LEU A 37 9.02 -11.48 -4.16
C LEU A 37 8.90 -12.83 -4.87
N SER A 38 8.00 -12.96 -5.84
CA SER A 38 7.87 -14.21 -6.62
C SER A 38 9.16 -14.56 -7.36
N LYS A 39 9.88 -13.58 -7.93
CA LYS A 39 11.19 -13.83 -8.54
C LYS A 39 12.22 -14.29 -7.50
N LEU A 40 12.25 -13.66 -6.33
CA LEU A 40 13.20 -13.99 -5.27
C LEU A 40 13.02 -15.43 -4.76
N TYR A 41 11.77 -15.88 -4.61
CA TYR A 41 11.44 -17.23 -4.15
C TYR A 41 11.23 -18.24 -5.29
N GLU A 42 11.56 -17.86 -6.53
CA GLU A 42 11.41 -18.71 -7.74
C GLU A 42 9.98 -19.26 -7.95
N VAL A 43 8.97 -18.50 -7.51
CA VAL A 43 7.54 -18.83 -7.66
C VAL A 43 7.00 -18.25 -8.97
N PRO A 44 6.19 -19.00 -9.74
CA PRO A 44 5.50 -18.46 -10.91
C PRO A 44 4.58 -17.29 -10.55
N PHE A 45 4.89 -16.11 -11.11
CA PHE A 45 4.10 -14.90 -10.91
C PHE A 45 2.87 -14.86 -11.83
N SER A 46 1.73 -14.39 -11.30
CA SER A 46 0.53 -14.13 -12.10
C SER A 46 -0.10 -12.79 -11.70
N GLN A 47 -0.01 -11.80 -12.59
CA GLN A 47 -0.51 -10.46 -12.33
C GLN A 47 -2.01 -10.45 -12.02
N GLN A 48 -2.80 -11.23 -12.77
CA GLN A 48 -4.25 -11.32 -12.56
C GLN A 48 -4.57 -11.89 -11.18
N ARG A 49 -3.81 -12.91 -10.76
CA ARG A 49 -3.99 -13.52 -9.45
C ARG A 49 -3.55 -12.59 -8.32
N SER A 50 -2.41 -11.94 -8.45
CA SER A 50 -1.95 -10.91 -7.50
C SER A 50 -2.99 -9.81 -7.33
N ARG A 51 -3.54 -9.28 -8.43
CA ARG A 51 -4.63 -8.28 -8.39
C ARG A 51 -5.84 -8.79 -7.61
N SER A 52 -6.29 -10.00 -7.91
CA SER A 52 -7.44 -10.61 -7.24
C SER A 52 -7.21 -10.82 -5.74
N ILE A 53 -6.02 -11.30 -5.35
CA ILE A 53 -5.67 -11.51 -3.94
C ILE A 53 -5.58 -10.16 -3.22
N VAL A 54 -4.85 -9.20 -3.76
CA VAL A 54 -4.72 -7.85 -3.18
C VAL A 54 -6.09 -7.19 -3.02
N ALA A 55 -6.94 -7.23 -4.06
CA ALA A 55 -8.31 -6.71 -3.99
C ALA A 55 -9.15 -7.44 -2.94
N SER A 56 -9.00 -8.77 -2.81
CA SER A 56 -9.74 -9.58 -1.84
C SER A 56 -9.31 -9.35 -0.39
N LEU A 57 -8.02 -9.09 -0.16
CA LEU A 57 -7.44 -8.79 1.15
C LEU A 57 -7.74 -7.36 1.58
N ILE A 58 -7.60 -6.39 0.68
CA ILE A 58 -7.91 -4.98 0.98
C ILE A 58 -9.42 -4.77 1.08
N GLY A 59 -10.19 -5.25 0.10
CA GLY A 59 -11.64 -5.05 0.03
C GLY A 59 -12.45 -5.90 1.01
N GLY A 60 -11.97 -7.10 1.36
CA GLY A 60 -12.66 -8.00 2.31
C GLY A 60 -11.98 -8.12 3.68
N GLY A 61 -10.68 -7.81 3.77
CA GLY A 61 -9.89 -7.91 5.00
C GLY A 61 -9.83 -6.60 5.78
N LEU A 62 -10.05 -5.43 5.17
CA LEU A 62 -10.23 -4.19 5.91
C LEU A 62 -11.67 -3.72 5.74
N PRO A 63 -12.32 -3.13 6.76
CA PRO A 63 -13.57 -2.39 6.56
C PRO A 63 -13.34 -1.11 5.74
N PHE A 64 -12.38 -1.09 4.79
CA PHE A 64 -11.96 0.07 4.03
C PHE A 64 -13.12 0.70 3.24
N ALA A 65 -13.98 -0.13 2.65
CA ALA A 65 -15.19 0.33 1.97
C ALA A 65 -16.27 0.88 2.92
N ALA A 66 -16.30 0.41 4.18
CA ALA A 66 -17.31 0.79 5.17
C ALA A 66 -16.87 1.95 6.09
N SER A 67 -15.57 2.09 6.37
CA SER A 67 -15.03 3.09 7.30
C SER A 67 -14.29 4.23 6.58
N ALA A 68 -13.55 4.00 5.49
CA ALA A 68 -12.78 5.07 4.86
C ALA A 68 -13.58 5.83 3.79
N MET A 69 -14.38 5.15 2.97
CA MET A 69 -15.12 5.81 1.87
C MET A 69 -16.19 6.82 2.33
N PRO A 70 -17.04 6.54 3.35
CA PRO A 70 -18.00 7.53 3.85
C PRO A 70 -17.32 8.70 4.56
N ILE A 71 -16.19 8.44 5.25
CA ILE A 71 -15.40 9.45 5.95
C ILE A 71 -14.71 10.39 4.97
N VAL A 72 -14.10 9.87 3.90
CA VAL A 72 -13.52 10.70 2.83
C VAL A 72 -14.61 11.50 2.12
N GLY A 73 -15.73 10.89 1.74
CA GLY A 73 -16.83 11.57 1.05
C GLY A 73 -17.60 12.60 1.88
N SER A 74 -17.62 12.48 3.21
CA SER A 74 -18.32 13.41 4.12
C SER A 74 -17.40 14.50 4.69
N ILE A 75 -16.11 14.20 4.92
CA ILE A 75 -15.13 15.18 5.39
C ILE A 75 -14.68 16.11 4.25
N LEU A 76 -14.56 15.60 3.01
CA LEU A 76 -14.34 16.44 1.82
C LEU A 76 -15.45 17.48 1.60
N LYS A 77 -16.66 17.22 2.10
CA LYS A 77 -17.83 18.10 1.95
C LYS A 77 -17.99 19.14 3.06
N LEU A 78 -17.34 18.96 4.22
CA LEU A 78 -17.56 19.83 5.38
C LEU A 78 -16.45 20.89 5.54
N VAL A 79 -15.17 20.54 5.32
CA VAL A 79 -14.08 21.54 5.31
C VAL A 79 -12.90 21.00 4.47
N PRO A 80 -12.61 21.57 3.28
CA PRO A 80 -11.46 21.17 2.45
C PRO A 80 -10.12 21.14 3.21
N VAL A 81 -9.98 21.99 4.23
CA VAL A 81 -8.79 22.11 5.08
C VAL A 81 -8.65 20.95 6.07
N VAL A 82 -9.73 20.46 6.69
CA VAL A 82 -9.69 19.33 7.65
C VAL A 82 -9.57 17.99 6.90
N GLY A 83 -10.21 17.88 5.73
CA GLY A 83 -10.07 16.73 4.84
C GLY A 83 -8.64 16.53 4.32
N SER A 84 -7.89 17.62 4.13
CA SER A 84 -6.49 17.57 3.69
C SER A 84 -5.54 17.05 4.79
N VAL A 85 -5.79 17.39 6.06
CA VAL A 85 -4.96 16.97 7.19
C VAL A 85 -5.20 15.48 7.52
N LEU A 86 -6.46 15.04 7.52
CA LEU A 86 -6.78 13.62 7.70
C LEU A 86 -6.36 12.79 6.48
N GLY A 87 -6.61 13.27 5.26
CA GLY A 87 -6.18 12.58 4.03
C GLY A 87 -4.66 12.47 3.89
N GLY A 88 -3.92 13.51 4.30
CA GLY A 88 -2.46 13.59 4.18
C GLY A 88 -1.65 12.73 5.17
N VAL A 89 -2.30 12.12 6.16
CA VAL A 89 -1.65 11.21 7.14
C VAL A 89 -2.29 9.81 7.11
N VAL A 90 -3.60 9.73 6.91
CA VAL A 90 -4.31 8.44 6.90
C VAL A 90 -3.98 7.63 5.64
N MET A 91 -3.87 8.27 4.46
CA MET A 91 -3.60 7.56 3.21
C MET A 91 -2.17 7.02 3.12
N PRO A 92 -1.11 7.79 3.46
CA PRO A 92 0.26 7.29 3.42
C PRO A 92 0.50 6.22 4.47
N GLY A 93 0.08 6.44 5.73
CA GLY A 93 0.24 5.46 6.80
C GLY A 93 -0.48 4.14 6.51
N LEU A 94 -1.70 4.20 5.97
CA LEU A 94 -2.43 2.99 5.59
C LEU A 94 -1.85 2.30 4.35
N SER A 95 -1.43 3.07 3.34
CA SER A 95 -0.75 2.55 2.14
C SER A 95 0.54 1.81 2.53
N THR A 96 1.34 2.39 3.42
CA THR A 96 2.52 1.77 4.02
C THR A 96 2.17 0.51 4.79
N ALA A 97 1.24 0.58 5.74
CA ALA A 97 0.87 -0.55 6.59
C ALA A 97 0.35 -1.74 5.77
N THR A 98 -0.51 -1.48 4.78
CA THR A 98 -1.02 -2.53 3.89
C THR A 98 0.07 -3.12 3.00
N THR A 99 1.00 -2.30 2.52
CA THR A 99 2.14 -2.78 1.71
C THR A 99 3.10 -3.64 2.53
N ILE A 100 3.43 -3.23 3.76
CA ILE A 100 4.24 -4.02 4.69
C ILE A 100 3.54 -5.35 5.01
N ALA A 101 2.26 -5.30 5.37
CA ALA A 101 1.48 -6.48 5.71
C ALA A 101 1.37 -7.47 4.56
N LEU A 102 1.09 -7.00 3.33
CA LEU A 102 1.09 -7.84 2.13
C LEU A 102 2.46 -8.47 1.90
N GLY A 103 3.53 -7.67 2.01
CA GLY A 103 4.89 -8.15 1.82
C GLY A 103 5.24 -9.27 2.79
N ARG A 104 5.03 -9.05 4.09
CA ARG A 104 5.28 -10.05 5.14
C ARG A 104 4.47 -11.32 4.94
N LEU A 105 3.20 -11.17 4.60
CA LEU A 105 2.30 -12.30 4.41
C LEU A 105 2.72 -13.19 3.24
N PHE A 106 3.09 -12.59 2.11
CA PHE A 106 3.57 -13.32 0.94
C PHE A 106 4.98 -13.89 1.15
N THR A 107 5.86 -13.16 1.83
CA THR A 107 7.16 -13.68 2.24
C THR A 107 7.01 -14.94 3.09
N LYS A 108 6.21 -14.90 4.17
CA LYS A 108 5.96 -16.09 5.02
C LYS A 108 5.34 -17.24 4.22
N HIS A 109 4.41 -16.94 3.33
CA HIS A 109 3.76 -17.94 2.48
C HIS A 109 4.76 -18.63 1.55
N PHE A 110 5.60 -17.86 0.85
CA PHE A 110 6.61 -18.39 -0.06
C PHE A 110 7.74 -19.12 0.68
N GLU A 111 8.17 -18.64 1.85
CA GLU A 111 9.14 -19.31 2.72
C GLU A 111 8.65 -20.69 3.19
N SER A 112 7.34 -20.85 3.37
CA SER A 112 6.72 -22.14 3.70
C SER A 112 6.58 -23.10 2.51
N GLY A 113 7.09 -22.71 1.33
CA GLY A 113 6.96 -23.46 0.08
C GLY A 113 5.63 -23.25 -0.67
N GLY A 114 4.83 -22.27 -0.23
CA GLY A 114 3.60 -21.89 -0.91
C GLY A 114 3.87 -21.15 -2.22
N THR A 115 2.87 -21.13 -3.10
CA THR A 115 2.91 -20.50 -4.41
C THR A 115 1.80 -19.45 -4.53
N MET A 116 1.68 -18.80 -5.68
CA MET A 116 0.48 -18.00 -5.94
C MET A 116 -0.79 -18.86 -5.92
N ILE A 117 -0.70 -20.19 -6.13
CA ILE A 117 -1.83 -21.05 -6.48
C ILE A 117 -2.54 -21.68 -5.29
N ASP A 118 -1.82 -21.93 -4.22
CA ASP A 118 -2.26 -22.59 -2.99
C ASP A 118 -2.70 -21.60 -1.89
N ILE A 119 -2.79 -20.31 -2.25
CA ILE A 119 -3.26 -19.26 -1.35
C ILE A 119 -4.70 -19.52 -0.89
N ASN A 120 -4.85 -19.68 0.43
CA ASN A 120 -6.14 -19.67 1.10
C ASN A 120 -6.50 -18.25 1.54
N ILE A 121 -7.42 -17.62 0.79
CA ILE A 121 -7.82 -16.22 0.99
C ILE A 121 -8.40 -15.96 2.38
N GLU A 122 -9.16 -16.90 2.96
CA GLU A 122 -9.79 -16.71 4.27
C GLU A 122 -8.74 -16.65 5.39
N LYS A 123 -7.80 -17.60 5.39
CA LYS A 123 -6.68 -17.60 6.35
C LYS A 123 -5.79 -16.37 6.17
N MET A 124 -5.48 -16.02 4.92
CA MET A 124 -4.69 -14.84 4.63
C MET A 124 -5.38 -13.54 5.05
N ARG A 125 -6.71 -13.43 4.97
CA ARG A 125 -7.43 -12.25 5.48
C ARG A 125 -7.25 -12.06 6.98
N ALA A 126 -7.37 -13.13 7.77
CA ALA A 126 -7.22 -13.05 9.21
C ALA A 126 -5.80 -12.60 9.58
N MET A 127 -4.78 -13.22 8.95
CA MET A 127 -3.38 -12.85 9.15
C MET A 127 -3.10 -11.43 8.65
N PHE A 128 -3.67 -11.03 7.52
CA PHE A 128 -3.52 -9.70 6.95
C PHE A 128 -4.02 -8.60 7.90
N ARG A 129 -5.16 -8.81 8.56
CA ARG A 129 -5.66 -7.85 9.58
C ARG A 129 -4.63 -7.66 10.71
N THR A 130 -4.15 -8.77 11.26
CA THR A 130 -3.15 -8.76 12.34
C THR A 130 -1.86 -8.06 11.91
N GLU A 131 -1.35 -8.38 10.71
CA GLU A 131 -0.13 -7.77 10.17
C GLU A 131 -0.33 -6.28 9.88
N VAL A 132 -1.51 -5.84 9.41
CA VAL A 132 -1.82 -4.42 9.22
C VAL A 132 -1.83 -3.68 10.56
N ASP A 133 -2.39 -4.26 11.62
CA ASP A 133 -2.41 -3.63 12.94
C ASP A 133 -1.00 -3.48 13.53
N GLN A 134 -0.12 -4.46 13.31
CA GLN A 134 1.30 -4.35 13.67
C GLN A 134 2.02 -3.31 12.81
N ALA A 135 1.79 -3.33 11.49
CA ALA A 135 2.44 -2.43 10.56
C ALA A 135 1.99 -0.96 10.70
N LYS A 136 0.83 -0.67 11.29
CA LYS A 136 0.40 0.71 11.59
C LYS A 136 1.36 1.43 12.53
N ALA A 137 1.94 0.73 13.51
CA ALA A 137 2.92 1.31 14.42
C ALA A 137 4.20 1.70 13.67
N GLU A 138 4.67 0.78 12.81
CA GLU A 138 5.87 0.97 11.98
C GLU A 138 5.66 1.97 10.83
N ALA A 139 4.43 2.13 10.36
CA ALA A 139 4.11 2.99 9.24
C ALA A 139 4.44 4.46 9.53
N SER A 140 4.36 4.89 10.79
CA SER A 140 4.67 6.26 11.21
C SER A 140 6.12 6.65 10.97
N GLU A 141 7.06 5.72 11.08
CA GLU A 141 8.50 5.95 10.81
C GLU A 141 8.78 6.00 9.30
N VAL A 142 8.16 5.10 8.54
CA VAL A 142 8.30 5.03 7.08
C VAL A 142 7.63 6.24 6.40
N GLU A 143 6.59 6.82 7.01
CA GLU A 143 5.94 8.04 6.54
C GLU A 143 6.88 9.26 6.55
N ALA A 144 7.77 9.34 7.54
CA ALA A 144 8.79 10.39 7.63
C ALA A 144 9.83 10.26 6.50
N GLU A 145 10.28 9.03 6.20
CA GLU A 145 11.17 8.74 5.06
C GLU A 145 10.49 9.04 3.71
N ALA A 146 9.20 8.71 3.56
CA ALA A 146 8.46 8.95 2.33
C ALA A 146 8.21 10.45 2.05
N LYS A 147 7.99 11.26 3.09
CA LYS A 147 7.92 12.73 2.96
C LYS A 147 9.23 13.32 2.45
N ALA A 148 10.37 12.79 2.90
CA ALA A 148 11.69 13.20 2.41
C ALA A 148 11.89 12.80 0.93
N TYR A 149 11.57 11.55 0.56
CA TYR A 149 11.64 11.10 -0.83
C TYR A 149 10.80 11.95 -1.78
N LYS A 150 9.57 12.31 -1.39
CA LYS A 150 8.70 13.15 -2.22
C LYS A 150 9.25 14.57 -2.39
N ALA A 151 9.87 15.13 -1.35
CA ALA A 151 10.51 16.45 -1.44
C ALA A 151 11.65 16.45 -2.47
N ASP A 152 12.43 15.37 -2.53
CA ASP A 152 13.54 15.22 -3.49
C ASP A 152 13.05 15.06 -4.94
N VAL A 153 11.98 14.27 -5.16
CA VAL A 153 11.39 14.06 -6.49
C VAL A 153 10.73 15.34 -7.02
N VAL A 154 9.98 16.06 -6.18
CA VAL A 154 9.36 17.35 -6.58
C VAL A 154 10.44 18.39 -6.89
N ASN A 155 11.58 18.35 -6.19
CA ASN A 155 12.69 19.26 -6.44
C ASN A 155 13.43 18.92 -7.74
N SER A 156 13.63 17.63 -8.05
CA SER A 156 14.26 17.21 -9.32
C SER A 156 13.38 17.48 -10.54
N GLU A 157 12.06 17.34 -10.42
CA GLU A 157 11.10 17.64 -11.49
C GLU A 157 11.03 19.15 -11.78
N LYS A 158 11.08 20.00 -10.75
CA LYS A 158 11.16 21.46 -10.93
C LYS A 158 12.46 21.91 -11.60
N VAL A 159 13.58 21.27 -11.30
CA VAL A 159 14.87 21.54 -11.95
C VAL A 159 14.86 21.09 -13.42
N ALA A 160 14.20 19.98 -13.74
CA ALA A 160 14.08 19.50 -15.11
C ALA A 160 13.12 20.32 -16.00
N VAL A 161 12.12 20.98 -15.42
CA VAL A 161 11.14 21.80 -16.16
C VAL A 161 11.57 23.27 -16.27
N SER A 162 12.62 23.69 -15.55
CA SER A 162 13.19 25.05 -15.60
C SER A 162 14.52 25.14 -16.37
N ALA A 163 14.97 24.05 -16.97
CA ALA A 163 16.13 23.95 -17.87
C ALA A 163 15.67 23.80 -19.32
#